data_AF-A0AAX1W296-F1
#
_entry.id   AF-A0AAX1W296-F1
#
_cell.length_a   1.000
_cell.length_b   1.000
_cell.length_c   1.000
_cell.angle_alpha   90.00
_cell.angle_beta   90.00
_cell.angle_gamma   90.00
#
_symmetry.space_group_name_H-M   'P 1'
#
loop_
_entity.id
_entity.type
_entity.pdbx_description
1 polymer ?
#
loop_
_entity_poly.entity_id
_entity_poly.type
_entity_poly.pdbx_seq_one_letter_code
_entity_poly.pdbx_strand_id
1 'polypeptide(L)' 'MDNQAQIDAVEQLLMAFLKGHPFRVDVEAAFIKADAALMGSDGPPGTKEKTQAANYLAHLKLQLKA' A
#
# COMPACT_ATOMS: atom_id res chain seq x y z
N MET A 1 2.28 11.22 18.74
CA MET A 1 1.94 12.14 17.63
C MET A 1 1.23 11.32 16.59
N ASP A 2 -0.01 11.70 16.30
CA ASP A 2 -0.80 11.03 15.27
C ASP A 2 -0.28 11.50 13.91
N ASN A 3 0.33 10.59 13.16
CA ASN A 3 0.93 10.89 11.85
C ASN A 3 -0.08 10.70 10.71
N GLN A 4 -1.39 10.67 11.00
CA GLN A 4 -2.44 10.44 10.01
C GLN A 4 -2.35 11.40 8.83
N ALA A 5 -2.08 12.69 9.06
CA ALA A 5 -1.95 13.67 7.98
C ALA A 5 -0.78 13.35 7.02
N GLN A 6 0.34 12.85 7.52
CA GLN A 6 1.47 12.43 6.69
C GLN A 6 1.14 11.13 5.93
N ILE A 7 0.44 10.20 6.57
CA ILE A 7 0.00 8.94 5.96
C ILE A 7 -0.96 9.24 4.80
N ASP A 8 -1.97 10.09 5.05
CA ASP A 8 -2.96 10.50 4.04
C ASP A 8 -2.28 11.17 2.84
N ALA A 9 -1.29 12.05 3.07
CA ALA A 9 -0.56 12.71 2.00
C ALA A 9 0.21 11.71 1.11
N VAL A 10 0.87 10.72 1.72
CA VAL A 10 1.59 9.67 1.00
C VAL A 10 0.63 8.75 0.24
N GLU A 11 -0.50 8.39 0.86
CA GLU A 11 -1.55 7.60 0.20
C GLU A 11 -2.07 8.31 -1.04
N GLN A 12 -2.50 9.58 -0.92
CA GLN A 12 -3.05 10.32 -2.05
C GLN A 12 -2.03 10.48 -3.18
N LEU A 13 -0.76 10.71 -2.86
CA LEU A 13 0.32 10.77 -3.85
C LEU A 13 0.50 9.44 -4.58
N LEU A 14 0.54 8.33 -3.84
CA LEU A 14 0.67 6.98 -4.42
C LEU A 14 -0.53 6.66 -5.31
N MET A 15 -1.74 6.95 -4.85
CA MET A 15 -2.97 6.68 -5.58
C MET A 15 -3.05 7.51 -6.87
N ALA A 16 -2.64 8.78 -6.83
CA ALA A 16 -2.52 9.61 -8.04
C ALA A 16 -1.49 9.04 -9.03
N PHE A 17 -0.33 8.58 -8.54
CA PHE A 17 0.70 7.94 -9.37
C PHE A 17 0.22 6.65 -10.03
N LEU A 18 -0.46 5.78 -9.27
CA LEU A 18 -0.96 4.49 -9.77
C LEU A 18 -2.16 4.65 -10.72
N LYS A 19 -2.98 5.68 -10.56
CA LYS A 19 -4.12 5.99 -11.46
C LYS A 19 -3.70 6.73 -12.73
N GLY A 20 -2.69 7.60 -12.64
CA GLY A 20 -2.35 8.56 -13.71
C GLY A 20 -1.52 8.01 -14.87
N HIS A 21 -1.01 6.77 -14.79
CA HIS A 21 -0.04 6.27 -15.77
C HIS A 21 -0.65 5.35 -16.85
N PRO A 22 -0.58 5.73 -18.14
CA PRO A 22 -1.01 4.86 -19.24
C PRO A 22 0.02 3.78 -19.64
N PHE A 23 1.23 3.75 -19.08
CA PHE A 23 2.26 2.76 -19.45
C PHE A 23 3.15 2.31 -18.27
N ARG A 24 3.29 0.97 -18.14
CA ARG A 24 4.41 0.20 -17.55
C ARG A 24 4.53 0.01 -16.03
N VAL A 25 3.62 0.49 -15.19
CA VAL A 25 3.57 -0.04 -13.82
C VAL A 25 2.68 -1.27 -13.82
N ASP A 26 3.29 -2.44 -13.67
CA ASP A 26 2.56 -3.64 -13.28
C ASP A 26 2.10 -3.45 -11.84
N VAL A 27 0.93 -2.82 -11.70
CA VAL A 27 0.30 -2.49 -10.42
C VAL A 27 0.16 -3.78 -9.61
N GLU A 28 -0.19 -4.90 -10.25
CA GLU A 28 -0.31 -6.18 -9.58
C GLU A 28 1.02 -6.67 -9.00
N ALA A 29 2.11 -6.59 -9.76
CA ALA A 29 3.44 -6.93 -9.25
C ALA A 29 3.89 -6.01 -8.11
N ALA A 30 3.52 -4.71 -8.14
CA ALA A 30 3.82 -3.79 -7.05
C ALA A 30 3.10 -4.17 -5.75
N PHE A 31 1.81 -4.54 -5.84
CA PHE A 31 1.05 -5.03 -4.68
C PHE A 31 1.61 -6.35 -4.12
N ILE A 32 2.03 -7.29 -4.96
CA ILE A 32 2.65 -8.54 -4.52
C ILE A 32 3.95 -8.27 -3.75
N LYS A 33 4.81 -7.38 -4.26
CA LYS A 33 6.06 -7.01 -3.59
C LYS A 33 5.81 -6.31 -2.25
N ALA A 34 4.83 -5.42 -2.19
CA ALA A 34 4.46 -4.74 -0.97
C ALA A 34 3.95 -5.71 0.10
N ASP A 35 3.09 -6.67 -0.28
CA ASP A 35 2.59 -7.70 0.64
C ASP A 35 3.73 -8.57 1.18
N ALA A 36 4.65 -9.02 0.31
CA ALA A 36 5.83 -9.77 0.73
C ALA A 36 6.73 -8.98 1.70
N ALA A 37 6.92 -7.67 1.46
CA ALA A 37 7.69 -6.81 2.35
C ALA A 37 7.03 -6.66 3.73
N LEU A 38 5.70 -6.48 3.77
CA LEU A 38 4.92 -6.42 5.01
C LEU A 38 5.02 -7.73 5.82
N MET A 39 5.03 -8.87 5.14
CA MET A 39 5.16 -10.17 5.81
C MET A 39 6.61 -10.48 6.22
N GLY A 40 7.59 -9.87 5.55
CA GLY A 40 9.02 -10.02 5.78
C GLY A 40 9.57 -9.28 7.00
N SER A 41 10.89 -9.04 6.98
CA SER A 41 11.63 -8.29 8.01
C SER A 41 11.41 -6.79 7.94
N ASP A 42 11.04 -6.28 6.77
CA ASP A 42 10.84 -4.85 6.52
C ASP A 42 9.43 -4.37 6.93
N GLY A 43 8.55 -5.32 7.24
CA GLY A 43 7.20 -5.07 7.71
C GLY A 43 7.15 -4.67 9.19
N PRO A 44 5.97 -4.23 9.65
CA PRO A 44 5.78 -3.85 11.04
C PRO A 44 6.02 -5.03 11.99
N PRO A 45 6.49 -4.77 13.23
CA PRO A 45 6.70 -5.81 14.22
C PRO A 45 5.35 -6.33 14.70
N GLY A 46 5.24 -7.66 14.85
CA GLY A 46 4.05 -8.31 15.41
C GLY A 46 3.02 -8.75 14.37
N THR A 47 2.35 -9.86 14.66
CA THR A 47 1.37 -10.48 13.74
C THR A 47 0.16 -9.56 13.51
N LYS A 48 -0.26 -8.81 14.53
CA LYS A 48 -1.45 -7.95 14.45
C LYS A 48 -1.21 -6.77 13.51
N GLU A 49 -0.08 -6.12 13.65
CA GLU A 49 0.35 -4.97 12.86
C GLU A 49 0.58 -5.38 11.41
N LYS A 50 1.17 -6.56 11.17
CA LYS A 50 1.31 -7.14 9.81
C LYS A 50 -0.05 -7.38 9.16
N THR A 51 -1.00 -7.99 9.88
CA THR A 51 -2.36 -8.20 9.37
C THR A 51 -3.08 -6.89 9.08
N GLN A 52 -2.94 -5.88 9.95
CA GLN A 52 -3.54 -4.56 9.72
C GLN A 52 -2.96 -3.90 8.46
N ALA A 53 -1.64 -3.93 8.29
CA ALA A 53 -0.99 -3.36 7.11
C ALA A 53 -1.40 -4.11 5.82
N ALA A 54 -1.48 -5.44 5.85
CA ALA A 54 -1.92 -6.24 4.70
C ALA A 54 -3.38 -5.96 4.32
N ASN A 55 -4.28 -5.85 5.30
CA ASN A 55 -5.68 -5.49 5.07
C ASN A 55 -5.82 -4.10 4.45
N TYR A 56 -5.03 -3.14 4.91
CA TYR A 56 -5.04 -1.79 4.35
C TYR A 56 -4.44 -1.75 2.94
N LEU A 57 -3.38 -2.51 2.68
CA LEU A 57 -2.84 -2.69 1.32
C LEU A 57 -3.90 -3.28 0.36
N ALA A 58 -4.68 -4.26 0.81
CA ALA A 58 -5.79 -4.81 0.04
C ALA A 58 -6.90 -3.75 -0.23
N HIS A 59 -7.18 -2.88 0.74
CA HIS A 59 -8.10 -1.75 0.55
C HIS A 59 -7.62 -0.79 -0.56
N LEU A 60 -6.34 -0.43 -0.59
CA LEU A 60 -5.76 0.40 -1.66
C LEU A 60 -5.87 -0.28 -3.04
N LYS A 61 -5.65 -1.60 -3.12
CA LYS A 61 -5.84 -2.36 -4.38
C LYS A 61 -7.28 -2.28 -4.89
N LEU A 62 -8.27 -2.27 -4.01
CA LEU A 62 -9.68 -2.11 -4.38
C LEU A 62 -9.98 -0.70 -4.91
N GLN A 63 -9.45 0.35 -4.28
CA GLN A 63 -9.64 1.73 -4.72
C GLN A 63 -9.05 2.06 -6.11
N LEU A 64 -8.11 1.23 -6.59
CA LEU A 64 -7.53 1.35 -7.94
C LEU A 64 -8.33 0.61 -9.01
N LYS A 65 -9.15 -0.37 -8.62
CA LYS A 65 -10.05 -1.09 -9.54
C LYS A 65 -11.38 -0.35 -9.74
N ALA A 66 -11.68 0.61 -8.87
CA ALA A 66 -12.83 1.51 -8.95
C ALA A 66 -12.48 2.76 -9.77
#